data_AF-A0A420CMX5-F1
#
_entry.id   AF-A0A420CMX5-F1
#
_cell.length_a   1.000
_cell.length_b   1.000
_cell.length_c   1.000
_cell.angle_alpha   90.00
_cell.angle_beta   90.00
_cell.angle_gamma   90.00
#
_symmetry.space_group_name_H-M   'P 1'
#
loop_
_entity.id
_entity.type
_entity.pdbx_description
1 polymer ?
#
loop_
_entity_poly.entity_id
_entity_poly.type
_entity_poly.pdbx_seq_one_letter_code
_entity_poly.pdbx_strand_id
1 'polypeptide(L)'
;MKNIFKLLFVSILITAVLIACDNEADRDWTTPEASFKLNDTSMGAENVLYKTMENNPFILVWESIGAGEYSVVLSSTEDFANKVELGKSSESTFTTTIGTLNTKLLQAGFSPFVSQMVYIRVEKGGEMSNAISFNVKAYPVNGPVITAPTNGSTVMLNSADQSTIATTVTWSDYATYGSDVVYKVEIAKKGTTTFLNLGEVTNTKSLAITSKDLNTAALNSGGIANQESEFDLRVTAKTSFSVPSIELQSAISTIKITPFKVEFVNLYLVGDATAAGWNNSATNADMYPLLGNKTVSASYTYTGFFKAGGFKLIKVKGSWDAQYGAGSSAGTLSSDGGSGNITVAADGYYKLAVNIATMTYTLEAITPPSTTYPTIGIIGDATPNAWDASTAMTQSTFDPHIWYITNVNLTNGKLKFRANNAWDVNWGSSDEDFGIGTQGGPDINVKAGTYNIYFNDATGAFSMIKL
;
A
#
# COMPACT_ATOMS: atom_id res chain seq x y z
N MET A 1 12.24 24.15 -99.39
CA MET A 1 12.43 24.29 -97.92
C MET A 1 11.87 25.62 -97.39
N LYS A 2 10.55 25.89 -97.51
CA LYS A 2 9.93 27.11 -96.95
C LYS A 2 8.74 26.87 -96.00
N ASN A 3 8.25 25.63 -95.91
CA ASN A 3 7.07 25.30 -95.09
C ASN A 3 7.35 24.35 -93.90
N ILE A 4 8.59 23.92 -93.66
CA ILE A 4 8.95 23.06 -92.52
C ILE A 4 9.27 23.87 -91.26
N PHE A 5 9.79 25.10 -91.40
CA PHE A 5 10.14 25.94 -90.24
C PHE A 5 8.93 26.58 -89.53
N LYS A 6 7.78 26.73 -90.20
CA LYS A 6 6.56 27.28 -89.57
C LYS A 6 5.81 26.26 -88.73
N LEU A 7 5.90 24.97 -89.05
CA LEU A 7 5.26 23.90 -88.27
C LEU A 7 6.06 23.55 -87.00
N LEU A 8 7.39 23.69 -87.02
CA LEU A 8 8.25 23.49 -85.85
C LEU A 8 8.08 24.59 -84.78
N PHE A 9 7.84 25.83 -85.18
CA PHE A 9 7.64 26.94 -84.23
C PHE A 9 6.26 26.91 -83.54
N VAL A 10 5.23 26.42 -84.23
CA VAL A 10 3.87 26.29 -83.64
C VAL A 10 3.77 25.06 -82.73
N SER A 11 4.51 23.98 -83.03
CA SER A 11 4.59 22.82 -82.14
C SER A 11 5.33 23.11 -80.83
N ILE A 12 6.39 23.93 -80.84
CA ILE A 12 7.16 24.25 -79.62
C ILE A 12 6.41 25.27 -78.74
N LEU A 13 5.60 26.15 -79.33
CA LEU A 13 4.79 27.11 -78.57
C LEU A 13 3.60 26.46 -77.86
N ILE A 14 3.05 25.36 -78.40
CA ILE A 14 1.93 24.63 -77.77
C ILE A 14 2.42 23.69 -76.66
N THR A 15 3.63 23.14 -76.75
CA THR A 15 4.22 22.36 -75.63
C THR A 15 4.72 23.24 -74.49
N ALA A 16 5.10 24.50 -74.74
CA ALA A 16 5.52 25.44 -73.70
C ALA A 16 4.34 26.02 -72.89
N VAL A 17 3.12 25.99 -73.41
CA VAL A 17 1.91 26.47 -72.70
C VAL A 17 1.30 25.39 -71.79
N LEU A 18 1.71 24.12 -71.92
CA LEU A 18 1.24 23.03 -71.06
C LEU A 18 2.25 22.63 -69.96
N ILE A 19 3.41 23.27 -69.87
CA ILE A 19 4.41 23.02 -68.81
C ILE A 19 4.52 24.22 -67.83
N ALA A 20 3.73 25.28 -68.04
CA ALA A 20 3.68 26.45 -67.15
C ALA A 20 2.56 26.38 -66.08
N CYS A 21 2.00 25.21 -65.81
CA CYS A 21 1.00 24.99 -64.76
C CYS A 21 1.28 23.73 -63.92
N ASP A 22 2.55 23.46 -63.59
CA ASP A 22 2.89 22.45 -62.60
C ASP A 22 3.69 23.12 -61.47
N ASN A 23 2.97 23.69 -60.49
CA ASN A 23 3.39 23.76 -59.07
C ASN A 23 2.46 24.57 -58.15
N GLU A 24 1.36 25.15 -58.62
CA GLU A 24 0.43 25.87 -57.71
C GLU A 24 -0.81 25.06 -57.28
N ALA A 25 -0.96 23.82 -57.77
CA ALA A 25 -2.17 23.01 -57.52
C ALA A 25 -2.15 22.20 -56.20
N ASP A 26 -1.00 22.09 -55.52
CA ASP A 26 -0.87 21.49 -54.18
C ASP A 26 -0.56 22.55 -53.11
N ARG A 27 -0.97 23.80 -53.34
CA ARG A 27 -0.92 24.82 -52.30
C ARG A 27 -2.04 24.51 -51.30
N ASP A 28 -1.67 24.01 -50.11
CA ASP A 28 -2.61 23.82 -49.02
C ASP A 28 -3.10 25.19 -48.53
N TRP A 29 -4.23 25.65 -49.08
CA TRP A 29 -4.85 26.92 -48.72
C TRP A 29 -5.45 26.95 -47.30
N THR A 30 -5.34 25.85 -46.54
CA THR A 30 -5.90 25.76 -45.19
C THR A 30 -4.91 26.15 -44.09
N THR A 31 -3.61 26.23 -44.39
CA THR A 31 -2.55 26.62 -43.45
C THR A 31 -1.91 27.95 -43.87
N PRO A 32 -1.95 29.01 -43.02
CA PRO A 32 -1.30 30.29 -43.33
C PRO A 32 0.20 30.12 -43.56
N GLU A 33 0.74 30.71 -44.62
CA GLU A 33 2.18 30.69 -44.91
C GLU A 33 2.99 31.44 -43.83
N ALA A 34 4.20 30.95 -43.56
CA ALA A 34 5.10 31.57 -42.60
C ALA A 34 5.53 32.99 -43.06
N SER A 35 5.34 33.96 -42.18
CA SER A 35 5.56 35.39 -42.41
C SER A 35 6.81 35.95 -41.72
N PHE A 36 7.36 35.22 -40.74
CA PHE A 36 8.62 35.53 -40.04
C PHE A 36 9.31 34.26 -39.55
N LYS A 37 10.58 34.37 -39.17
CA LYS A 37 11.38 33.20 -38.79
C LYS A 37 11.46 32.98 -37.27
N LEU A 38 11.06 31.80 -36.81
CA LEU A 38 11.46 31.24 -35.52
C LEU A 38 12.80 30.53 -35.67
N ASN A 39 13.79 30.95 -34.89
CA ASN A 39 15.12 30.34 -34.96
C ASN A 39 15.07 28.91 -34.41
N ASP A 40 15.70 27.99 -35.13
CA ASP A 40 15.80 26.60 -34.71
C ASP A 40 16.66 26.50 -33.44
N THR A 41 16.08 25.94 -32.39
CA THR A 41 16.73 25.70 -31.10
C THR A 41 16.98 24.21 -30.84
N SER A 42 16.76 23.34 -31.84
CA SER A 42 16.97 21.90 -31.70
C SER A 42 18.48 21.57 -31.59
N MET A 43 18.87 20.86 -30.52
CA MET A 43 20.27 20.53 -30.24
C MET A 43 20.55 19.03 -30.04
N GLY A 44 19.71 18.14 -30.57
CA GLY A 44 20.00 16.71 -30.53
C GLY A 44 18.90 15.81 -31.09
N ALA A 45 19.24 14.52 -31.27
CA ALA A 45 18.33 13.51 -31.81
C ALA A 45 17.17 13.14 -30.85
N GLU A 46 17.33 13.36 -29.54
CA GLU A 46 16.30 13.06 -28.53
C GLU A 46 16.45 13.97 -27.29
N ASN A 47 15.40 14.74 -26.95
CA ASN A 47 15.41 15.65 -25.81
C ASN A 47 14.68 15.02 -24.62
N VAL A 48 15.41 14.52 -23.63
CA VAL A 48 14.80 13.90 -22.43
C VAL A 48 14.65 14.95 -21.34
N LEU A 49 13.40 15.22 -20.94
CA LEU A 49 13.11 16.12 -19.84
C LEU A 49 13.15 15.34 -18.53
N TYR A 50 13.87 15.86 -17.55
CA TYR A 50 13.91 15.31 -16.20
C TYR A 50 13.25 16.27 -15.21
N LYS A 51 12.62 15.74 -14.16
CA LYS A 51 12.05 16.55 -13.08
C LYS A 51 13.10 17.46 -12.44
N THR A 52 14.34 17.00 -12.30
CA THR A 52 15.46 17.79 -11.77
C THR A 52 15.82 19.01 -12.62
N MET A 53 15.40 19.05 -13.88
CA MET A 53 15.60 20.18 -14.79
C MET A 53 14.45 21.17 -14.77
N GLU A 54 13.42 21.00 -13.94
CA GLU A 54 12.17 21.77 -14.05
C GLU A 54 12.34 23.29 -14.00
N ASN A 55 13.39 23.78 -13.33
CA ASN A 55 13.70 25.20 -13.19
C ASN A 55 14.69 25.70 -14.24
N ASN A 56 15.23 24.83 -15.09
CA ASN A 56 16.13 25.23 -16.16
C ASN A 56 15.36 26.09 -17.18
N PRO A 57 15.99 27.15 -17.71
CA PRO A 57 15.34 28.01 -18.69
C PRO A 57 15.18 27.29 -20.04
N PHE A 58 14.04 27.52 -20.67
CA PHE A 58 13.77 27.21 -22.07
C PHE A 58 13.52 28.52 -22.80
N ILE A 59 14.34 28.81 -23.81
CA ILE A 59 14.37 30.11 -24.49
C ILE A 59 14.12 29.91 -25.97
N LEU A 60 13.21 30.69 -26.53
CA LEU A 60 12.94 30.78 -27.96
C LEU A 60 13.17 32.20 -28.44
N VAL A 61 13.73 32.36 -29.63
CA VAL A 61 14.03 33.66 -30.24
C VAL A 61 13.58 33.63 -31.70
N TRP A 62 12.94 34.71 -32.15
CA TRP A 62 12.45 34.85 -33.52
C TRP A 62 12.74 36.24 -34.09
N GLU A 63 12.52 36.39 -35.39
CA GLU A 63 12.59 37.68 -36.07
C GLU A 63 11.42 38.58 -35.66
N SER A 64 11.72 39.79 -35.20
CA SER A 64 10.69 40.76 -34.82
C SER A 64 9.94 41.30 -36.04
N ILE A 65 8.61 41.27 -35.97
CA ILE A 65 7.70 41.93 -36.93
C ILE A 65 7.03 43.16 -36.30
N GLY A 66 7.77 43.86 -35.43
CA GLY A 66 7.33 45.07 -34.75
C GLY A 66 6.71 44.84 -33.37
N ALA A 67 6.27 45.92 -32.73
CA ALA A 67 5.70 45.90 -31.38
C ALA A 67 4.39 45.11 -31.31
N GLY A 68 4.10 44.52 -30.14
CA GLY A 68 2.88 43.77 -29.87
C GLY A 68 3.14 42.42 -29.21
N GLU A 69 2.07 41.74 -28.84
CA GLU A 69 2.13 40.45 -28.15
C GLU A 69 2.22 39.28 -29.15
N TYR A 70 3.18 38.40 -28.92
CA TYR A 70 3.38 37.12 -29.61
C TYR A 70 2.87 35.99 -28.72
N SER A 71 2.19 35.01 -29.30
CA SER A 71 1.80 33.76 -28.65
C SER A 71 2.69 32.62 -29.13
N VAL A 72 3.34 31.91 -28.22
CA VAL A 72 4.12 30.71 -28.51
C VAL A 72 3.22 29.50 -28.30
N VAL A 73 3.01 28.71 -29.35
CA VAL A 73 2.13 27.54 -29.33
C VAL A 73 2.88 26.28 -29.68
N LEU A 74 2.48 25.17 -29.08
CA LEU A 74 3.00 23.83 -29.37
C LEU A 74 1.90 22.87 -29.78
N SER A 75 2.26 21.82 -30.51
CA SER A 75 1.34 20.78 -30.99
C SER A 75 2.05 19.43 -31.10
N SER A 76 1.27 18.34 -31.02
CA SER A 76 1.71 16.98 -31.36
C SER A 76 1.64 16.67 -32.86
N THR A 77 0.98 17.54 -33.63
CA THR A 77 0.82 17.43 -35.09
C THR A 77 1.27 18.71 -35.79
N GLU A 78 1.80 18.56 -37.01
CA GLU A 78 2.35 19.66 -37.81
C GLU A 78 1.30 20.69 -38.25
N ASP A 79 0.03 20.28 -38.35
CA ASP A 79 -1.11 21.14 -38.72
C ASP A 79 -1.58 22.07 -37.59
N PHE A 80 -1.09 21.87 -36.35
CA PHE A 80 -1.53 22.60 -35.16
C PHE A 80 -3.05 22.50 -34.90
N ALA A 81 -3.71 21.43 -35.33
CA ALA A 81 -5.16 21.23 -35.15
C ALA A 81 -5.58 21.31 -33.68
N ASN A 82 -4.76 20.79 -32.76
CA ASN A 82 -4.95 20.85 -31.31
C ASN A 82 -3.75 21.54 -30.63
N LYS A 83 -3.52 22.81 -30.95
CA LYS A 83 -2.42 23.58 -30.37
C LYS A 83 -2.67 23.96 -28.90
N VAL A 84 -1.59 23.98 -28.12
CA VAL A 84 -1.55 24.44 -26.72
C VAL A 84 -0.65 25.66 -26.62
N GLU A 85 -1.13 26.75 -26.01
CA GLU A 85 -0.32 27.94 -25.75
C GLU A 85 0.70 27.66 -24.63
N LEU A 86 1.98 27.75 -24.97
CA LEU A 86 3.11 27.64 -24.05
C LEU A 86 3.28 28.93 -23.24
N GLY A 87 3.01 30.08 -23.86
CA GLY A 87 2.98 31.39 -23.22
C GLY A 87 3.02 32.52 -24.23
N LYS A 88 3.16 33.74 -23.73
CA LYS A 88 3.18 34.96 -24.54
C LYS A 88 4.38 35.84 -24.23
N SER A 89 4.77 36.67 -25.20
CA SER A 89 5.85 37.66 -25.03
C SER A 89 5.56 38.94 -25.81
N SER A 90 5.92 40.09 -25.27
CA SER A 90 5.92 41.37 -26.01
C SER A 90 7.20 41.62 -26.80
N GLU A 91 8.24 40.81 -26.55
CA GLU A 91 9.54 40.89 -27.20
C GLU A 91 9.71 39.75 -28.20
N SER A 92 10.70 39.83 -29.09
CA SER A 92 11.04 38.74 -30.03
C SER A 92 11.81 37.58 -29.39
N THR A 93 11.61 37.40 -28.08
CA THR A 93 12.17 36.34 -27.25
C THR A 93 11.11 35.87 -26.26
N PHE A 94 11.05 34.57 -26.00
CA PHE A 94 10.20 33.98 -24.97
C PHE A 94 11.07 33.12 -24.07
N THR A 95 11.01 33.37 -22.78
CA THR A 95 11.70 32.58 -21.75
C THR A 95 10.68 31.95 -20.83
N THR A 96 10.74 30.63 -20.70
CA THR A 96 9.98 29.85 -19.71
C THR A 96 10.89 28.82 -19.06
N THR A 97 10.33 27.86 -18.34
CA THR A 97 11.09 26.76 -17.74
C THR A 97 10.79 25.43 -18.41
N ILE A 98 11.71 24.47 -18.27
CA ILE A 98 11.50 23.08 -18.70
C ILE A 98 10.28 22.46 -18.00
N GLY A 99 10.00 22.83 -16.74
CA GLY A 99 8.80 22.37 -16.04
C GLY A 99 7.50 22.86 -16.69
N THR A 100 7.45 24.11 -17.13
CA THR A 100 6.31 24.66 -17.86
C THR A 100 6.17 23.99 -19.23
N LEU A 101 7.27 23.83 -19.97
CA LEU A 101 7.27 23.10 -21.24
C LEU A 101 6.74 21.68 -21.06
N ASN A 102 7.27 20.93 -20.08
CA ASN A 102 6.84 19.57 -19.78
C ASN A 102 5.33 19.49 -19.49
N THR A 103 4.83 20.39 -18.64
CA THR A 103 3.39 20.44 -18.30
C THR A 103 2.52 20.70 -19.54
N LYS A 104 2.97 21.58 -20.44
CA LYS A 104 2.25 21.91 -21.67
C LYS A 104 2.29 20.79 -22.72
N LEU A 105 3.40 20.05 -22.80
CA LEU A 105 3.48 18.83 -23.61
C LEU A 105 2.46 17.78 -23.14
N LEU A 106 2.36 17.55 -21.83
CA LEU A 106 1.37 16.61 -21.29
C LEU A 106 -0.07 17.06 -21.56
N GLN A 107 -0.35 18.37 -21.50
CA GLN A 107 -1.66 18.95 -21.90
C GLN A 107 -1.95 18.75 -23.39
N ALA A 108 -0.92 18.74 -24.24
CA ALA A 108 -1.02 18.44 -25.67
C ALA A 108 -1.13 16.93 -25.97
N GLY A 109 -1.28 16.08 -24.94
CA GLY A 109 -1.49 14.64 -25.10
C GLY A 109 -0.22 13.81 -25.21
N PHE A 110 0.94 14.35 -24.85
CA PHE A 110 2.19 13.58 -24.81
C PHE A 110 2.16 12.57 -23.65
N SER A 111 2.57 11.35 -23.94
CA SER A 111 2.71 10.27 -22.96
C SER A 111 4.07 10.37 -22.26
N PRO A 112 4.12 10.22 -20.93
CA PRO A 112 5.39 10.23 -20.21
C PRO A 112 6.36 9.15 -20.69
N PHE A 113 7.63 9.53 -20.82
CA PHE A 113 8.76 8.67 -21.21
C PHE A 113 8.69 8.06 -22.61
N VAL A 114 7.69 8.42 -23.40
CA VAL A 114 7.59 8.06 -24.83
C VAL A 114 8.26 9.17 -25.64
N SER A 115 9.11 8.80 -26.59
CA SER A 115 9.71 9.77 -27.53
C SER A 115 8.65 10.20 -28.53
N GLN A 116 8.32 11.49 -28.56
CA GLN A 116 7.31 12.05 -29.45
C GLN A 116 7.81 13.36 -30.05
N MET A 117 7.47 13.60 -31.32
CA MET A 117 7.78 14.86 -32.00
C MET A 117 6.86 15.97 -31.47
N VAL A 118 7.44 17.09 -31.07
CA VAL A 118 6.70 18.35 -30.81
C VAL A 118 6.93 19.33 -31.94
N TYR A 119 5.88 20.03 -32.32
CA TYR A 119 5.91 21.17 -33.24
C TYR A 119 5.69 22.45 -32.46
N ILE A 120 6.52 23.48 -32.68
CA ILE A 120 6.39 24.79 -32.03
C ILE A 120 6.37 25.88 -33.10
N ARG A 121 5.48 26.85 -32.95
CA ARG A 121 5.47 28.08 -33.76
C ARG A 121 5.08 29.29 -32.92
N VAL A 122 5.32 30.48 -33.47
CA VAL A 122 4.92 31.76 -32.88
C VAL A 122 3.82 32.37 -33.74
N GLU A 123 2.79 32.91 -33.08
CA GLU A 123 1.63 33.52 -33.71
C GLU A 123 1.47 34.97 -33.23
N LYS A 124 1.11 35.88 -34.13
CA LYS A 124 0.79 37.28 -33.81
C LYS A 124 -0.31 37.77 -34.73
N GLY A 125 -1.54 37.86 -34.21
CA GLY A 125 -2.71 38.19 -35.04
C GLY A 125 -2.95 37.11 -36.10
N GLY A 126 -2.93 37.49 -37.38
CA GLY A 126 -3.02 36.55 -38.52
C GLY A 126 -1.68 36.02 -39.02
N GLU A 127 -0.56 36.55 -38.50
CA GLU A 127 0.80 36.21 -38.93
C GLU A 127 1.34 35.03 -38.11
N MET A 128 2.01 34.09 -38.78
CA MET A 128 2.63 32.92 -38.17
C MET A 128 4.10 32.79 -38.54
N SER A 129 4.92 32.27 -37.63
CA SER A 129 6.30 31.89 -37.94
C SER A 129 6.37 30.57 -38.71
N ASN A 130 7.55 30.20 -39.22
CA ASN A 130 7.82 28.80 -39.53
C ASN A 130 7.65 27.93 -38.26
N ALA A 131 7.27 26.67 -38.44
CA ALA A 131 7.33 25.70 -37.36
C ALA A 131 8.76 25.19 -37.18
N ILE A 132 9.13 24.88 -35.93
CA ILE A 132 10.29 24.05 -35.60
C ILE A 132 9.78 22.76 -34.98
N SER A 133 10.56 21.67 -35.12
CA SER A 133 10.17 20.38 -34.55
C SER A 133 11.35 19.61 -33.99
N PHE A 134 11.13 18.89 -32.89
CA PHE A 134 12.12 18.00 -32.30
C PHE A 134 11.46 16.89 -31.47
N ASN A 135 12.14 15.76 -31.32
CA ASN A 135 11.70 14.68 -30.43
C ASN A 135 11.93 15.06 -28.97
N VAL A 136 10.94 14.80 -28.12
CA VAL A 136 10.97 15.05 -26.68
C VAL A 136 10.38 13.87 -25.91
N LYS A 137 10.97 13.56 -24.74
CA LYS A 137 10.41 12.65 -23.73
C LYS A 137 10.02 13.47 -22.50
N ALA A 138 8.72 13.62 -22.28
CA ALA A 138 8.18 14.28 -21.09
C ALA A 138 8.23 13.35 -19.86
N TYR A 139 8.19 13.92 -18.65
CA TYR A 139 8.04 13.19 -17.39
C TYR A 139 6.64 13.44 -16.79
N PRO A 140 6.06 12.51 -16.01
CA PRO A 140 4.71 12.68 -15.47
C PRO A 140 4.68 13.73 -14.35
N VAL A 141 3.58 14.47 -14.25
CA VAL A 141 3.36 15.47 -13.19
C VAL A 141 2.06 15.26 -12.42
N ASN A 142 1.08 14.58 -13.02
CA ASN A 142 -0.20 14.25 -12.38
C ASN A 142 -0.15 12.82 -11.85
N GLY A 143 -0.58 12.63 -10.61
CA GLY A 143 -0.74 11.28 -10.05
C GLY A 143 -2.02 10.59 -10.51
N PRO A 144 -2.20 9.31 -10.12
CA PRO A 144 -3.41 8.56 -10.38
C PRO A 144 -4.66 9.24 -9.80
N VAL A 145 -5.83 8.94 -10.37
CA VAL A 145 -7.12 9.38 -9.82
C VAL A 145 -7.97 8.13 -9.56
N ILE A 146 -8.29 7.88 -8.30
CA ILE A 146 -9.14 6.74 -7.91
C ILE A 146 -10.54 6.92 -8.54
N THR A 147 -10.99 5.91 -9.28
CA THR A 147 -12.30 5.87 -9.93
C THR A 147 -13.28 4.95 -9.20
N ALA A 148 -12.78 3.92 -8.50
CA ALA A 148 -13.54 3.09 -7.58
C ALA A 148 -12.65 2.60 -6.44
N PRO A 149 -13.21 2.35 -5.23
CA PRO A 149 -14.56 2.72 -4.82
C PRO A 149 -14.75 4.26 -4.79
N THR A 150 -15.99 4.72 -4.98
CA THR A 150 -16.30 6.16 -5.00
C THR A 150 -16.12 6.75 -3.61
N ASN A 151 -15.64 7.99 -3.53
CA ASN A 151 -15.47 8.69 -2.26
C ASN A 151 -16.78 8.72 -1.44
N GLY A 152 -16.69 8.36 -0.17
CA GLY A 152 -17.80 8.26 0.79
C GLY A 152 -18.59 6.94 0.74
N SER A 153 -18.26 6.01 -0.17
CA SER A 153 -18.99 4.73 -0.29
C SER A 153 -18.72 3.79 0.88
N THR A 154 -19.70 2.93 1.17
CA THR A 154 -19.55 1.82 2.12
C THR A 154 -19.07 0.58 1.38
N VAL A 155 -17.98 -0.03 1.86
CA VAL A 155 -17.48 -1.31 1.36
C VAL A 155 -17.93 -2.42 2.31
N MET A 156 -18.68 -3.38 1.77
CA MET A 156 -19.19 -4.51 2.53
C MET A 156 -18.12 -5.59 2.68
N LEU A 157 -17.89 -6.03 3.91
CA LEU A 157 -17.02 -7.16 4.22
C LEU A 157 -17.85 -8.43 4.43
N ASN A 158 -17.35 -9.56 3.92
CA ASN A 158 -17.97 -10.87 4.12
C ASN A 158 -17.21 -11.65 5.20
N SER A 159 -17.80 -11.77 6.39
CA SER A 159 -17.23 -12.53 7.50
C SER A 159 -17.38 -14.05 7.33
N ALA A 160 -18.38 -14.50 6.57
CA ALA A 160 -18.66 -15.93 6.33
C ALA A 160 -17.68 -16.53 5.30
N ASP A 161 -17.33 -15.76 4.27
CA ASP A 161 -16.29 -16.12 3.31
C ASP A 161 -15.35 -14.93 3.08
N GLN A 162 -14.26 -14.94 3.86
CA GLN A 162 -13.28 -13.85 3.86
C GLN A 162 -12.41 -13.83 2.59
N SER A 163 -12.45 -14.88 1.76
CA SER A 163 -11.69 -14.96 0.50
C SER A 163 -12.35 -14.18 -0.64
N THR A 164 -13.64 -13.84 -0.50
CA THR A 164 -14.38 -13.05 -1.48
C THR A 164 -13.77 -11.66 -1.65
N ILE A 165 -13.77 -11.14 -2.88
CA ILE A 165 -13.36 -9.76 -3.17
C ILE A 165 -14.37 -8.80 -2.53
N ALA A 166 -13.92 -8.01 -1.57
CA ALA A 166 -14.73 -6.98 -0.93
C ALA A 166 -14.85 -5.74 -1.82
N THR A 167 -13.75 -5.35 -2.47
CA THR A 167 -13.71 -4.23 -3.39
C THR A 167 -12.59 -4.40 -4.40
N THR A 168 -12.75 -3.77 -5.56
CA THR A 168 -11.67 -3.59 -6.53
C THR A 168 -11.38 -2.10 -6.60
N VAL A 169 -10.20 -1.71 -6.14
CA VAL A 169 -9.73 -0.33 -6.28
C VAL A 169 -9.29 -0.14 -7.73
N THR A 170 -9.89 0.80 -8.44
CA THR A 170 -9.53 1.15 -9.81
C THR A 170 -9.15 2.62 -9.89
N TRP A 171 -8.27 2.98 -10.80
CA TRP A 171 -7.85 4.36 -11.01
C TRP A 171 -7.63 4.68 -12.48
N SER A 172 -7.74 5.96 -12.83
CA SER A 172 -7.24 6.48 -14.11
C SER A 172 -5.85 7.08 -13.91
N ASP A 173 -5.03 6.98 -14.93
CA ASP A 173 -3.70 7.60 -15.04
C ASP A 173 -3.38 7.77 -16.54
N TYR A 174 -2.22 8.33 -16.90
CA TYR A 174 -1.76 8.49 -18.29
C TYR A 174 -2.01 7.21 -19.10
N ALA A 175 -2.50 7.37 -20.34
CA ALA A 175 -2.93 6.25 -21.17
C ALA A 175 -1.81 5.21 -21.35
N THR A 176 -0.59 5.69 -21.61
CA THR A 176 0.61 4.87 -21.75
C THR A 176 1.80 5.55 -21.07
N TYR A 177 2.76 4.74 -20.66
CA TYR A 177 4.08 5.16 -20.21
C TYR A 177 5.13 4.46 -21.07
N GLY A 178 6.27 5.13 -21.31
CA GLY A 178 7.44 4.52 -21.95
C GLY A 178 8.28 3.63 -21.01
N SER A 179 7.87 3.47 -19.75
CA SER A 179 8.53 2.65 -18.74
C SER A 179 7.49 1.98 -17.82
N ASP A 180 7.93 0.98 -17.06
CA ASP A 180 7.08 0.36 -16.04
C ASP A 180 6.68 1.36 -14.95
N VAL A 181 5.43 1.22 -14.50
CA VAL A 181 4.85 1.94 -13.37
C VAL A 181 4.37 0.93 -12.35
N VAL A 182 4.90 1.04 -11.12
CA VAL A 182 4.40 0.29 -9.97
C VAL A 182 3.38 1.14 -9.25
N TYR A 183 2.17 0.62 -9.10
CA TYR A 183 1.10 1.24 -8.32
C TYR A 183 0.97 0.53 -6.98
N LYS A 184 1.00 1.29 -5.90
CA LYS A 184 0.77 0.81 -4.54
C LYS A 184 -0.55 1.37 -4.03
N VAL A 185 -1.47 0.49 -3.64
CA VAL A 185 -2.74 0.89 -3.01
C VAL A 185 -2.57 0.87 -1.51
N GLU A 186 -2.96 1.94 -0.84
CA GLU A 186 -2.72 2.12 0.58
C GLU A 186 -3.99 2.58 1.32
N ILE A 187 -4.10 2.22 2.61
CA ILE A 187 -5.23 2.58 3.48
C ILE A 187 -4.77 3.12 4.82
N ALA A 188 -5.47 4.12 5.34
CA ALA A 188 -5.29 4.64 6.69
C ALA A 188 -6.66 4.87 7.34
N LYS A 189 -6.75 4.83 8.67
CA LYS A 189 -7.95 5.33 9.35
C LYS A 189 -8.02 6.84 9.15
N LYS A 190 -9.21 7.36 8.85
CA LYS A 190 -9.42 8.78 8.58
C LYS A 190 -8.87 9.63 9.72
N GLY A 191 -8.13 10.68 9.36
CA GLY A 191 -7.47 11.59 10.31
C GLY A 191 -6.09 11.15 10.79
N THR A 192 -5.54 10.05 10.26
CA THR A 192 -4.15 9.62 10.50
C THR A 192 -3.28 9.83 9.25
N THR A 193 -1.95 9.86 9.43
CA THR A 193 -0.99 10.05 8.33
C THR A 193 -0.22 8.77 7.97
N THR A 194 -0.43 7.69 8.73
CA THR A 194 0.26 6.41 8.55
C THR A 194 -0.61 5.48 7.72
N PHE A 195 -0.16 5.22 6.49
CA PHE A 195 -0.84 4.36 5.54
C PHE A 195 -0.25 2.95 5.54
N LEU A 196 -1.11 1.95 5.58
CA LEU A 196 -0.79 0.53 5.41
C LEU A 196 -0.89 0.15 3.93
N ASN A 197 0.00 -0.74 3.47
CA ASN A 197 -0.04 -1.27 2.10
C ASN A 197 -1.13 -2.35 1.98
N LEU A 198 -2.02 -2.22 1.00
CA LEU A 198 -3.04 -3.21 0.64
C LEU A 198 -2.59 -4.13 -0.50
N GLY A 199 -1.61 -3.70 -1.30
CA GLY A 199 -1.04 -4.46 -2.40
C GLY A 199 -0.42 -3.57 -3.47
N GLU A 200 0.34 -4.20 -4.36
CA GLU A 200 1.03 -3.56 -5.48
C GLU A 200 0.71 -4.26 -6.79
N VAL A 201 0.64 -3.48 -7.87
CA VAL A 201 0.49 -3.97 -9.24
C VAL A 201 1.40 -3.19 -10.18
N THR A 202 1.88 -3.86 -11.24
CA THR A 202 2.72 -3.22 -12.27
C THR A 202 1.93 -3.06 -13.55
N ASN A 203 1.93 -1.84 -14.12
CA ASN A 203 1.27 -1.46 -15.38
C ASN A 203 -0.24 -1.79 -15.46
N THR A 204 -0.85 -2.13 -14.33
CA THR A 204 -2.27 -2.45 -14.20
C THR A 204 -2.93 -1.37 -13.36
N LYS A 205 -4.12 -0.91 -13.76
CA LYS A 205 -4.83 0.22 -13.13
C LYS A 205 -5.94 -0.22 -12.18
N SER A 206 -5.78 -1.41 -11.59
CA SER A 206 -6.76 -2.01 -10.69
C SER A 206 -6.10 -2.98 -9.72
N LEU A 207 -6.61 -3.04 -8.48
CA LEU A 207 -6.26 -4.05 -7.48
C LEU A 207 -7.54 -4.57 -6.81
N ALA A 208 -7.77 -5.89 -6.90
CA ALA A 208 -8.84 -6.56 -6.17
C ALA A 208 -8.37 -6.88 -4.74
N ILE A 209 -9.22 -6.59 -3.75
CA ILE A 209 -8.90 -6.74 -2.33
C ILE A 209 -9.94 -7.64 -1.69
N THR A 210 -9.47 -8.69 -1.01
CA THR A 210 -10.35 -9.65 -0.33
C THR A 210 -10.96 -9.05 0.94
N SER A 211 -12.09 -9.62 1.39
CA SER A 211 -12.69 -9.29 2.69
C SER A 211 -11.70 -9.51 3.84
N LYS A 212 -10.85 -10.55 3.76
CA LYS A 212 -9.80 -10.83 4.73
C LYS A 212 -8.79 -9.70 4.83
N ASP A 213 -8.22 -9.29 3.71
CA ASP A 213 -7.12 -8.32 3.67
C ASP A 213 -7.63 -6.93 4.05
N LEU A 214 -8.80 -6.54 3.55
CA LEU A 214 -9.42 -5.27 3.89
C LEU A 214 -9.85 -5.21 5.36
N ASN A 215 -10.42 -6.28 5.91
CA ASN A 215 -10.75 -6.36 7.34
C ASN A 215 -9.49 -6.23 8.21
N THR A 216 -8.43 -6.94 7.85
CA THR A 216 -7.14 -6.93 8.55
C THR A 216 -6.52 -5.53 8.55
N ALA A 217 -6.49 -4.86 7.39
CA ALA A 217 -5.94 -3.52 7.27
C ALA A 217 -6.79 -2.47 8.01
N ALA A 218 -8.12 -2.59 7.98
CA ALA A 218 -9.02 -1.72 8.72
C ALA A 218 -8.82 -1.85 10.25
N LEU A 219 -8.67 -3.05 10.78
CA LEU A 219 -8.37 -3.28 12.19
C LEU A 219 -6.97 -2.75 12.57
N ASN A 220 -5.95 -3.04 11.75
CA ASN A 220 -4.57 -2.58 12.00
C ASN A 220 -4.40 -1.05 11.95
N SER A 221 -5.24 -0.36 11.18
CA SER A 221 -5.25 1.10 11.12
C SER A 221 -6.07 1.73 12.26
N GLY A 222 -6.60 0.93 13.18
CA GLY A 222 -7.31 1.39 14.38
C GLY A 222 -8.83 1.34 14.27
N GLY A 223 -9.38 0.65 13.27
CA GLY A 223 -10.80 0.30 13.23
C GLY A 223 -11.19 -0.61 14.40
N ILE A 224 -12.43 -0.50 14.86
CA ILE A 224 -12.96 -1.34 15.92
C ILE A 224 -13.93 -2.35 15.30
N ALA A 225 -13.81 -3.62 15.69
CA ALA A 225 -14.69 -4.67 15.20
C ALA A 225 -16.17 -4.36 15.50
N ASN A 226 -17.02 -4.66 14.52
CA ASN A 226 -18.47 -4.41 14.49
C ASN A 226 -18.86 -2.94 14.65
N GLN A 227 -17.93 -2.01 14.43
CA GLN A 227 -18.18 -0.57 14.40
C GLN A 227 -17.83 -0.01 13.02
N GLU A 228 -18.77 0.73 12.42
CA GLU A 228 -18.48 1.46 11.18
C GLU A 228 -17.45 2.57 11.47
N SER A 229 -16.44 2.68 10.62
CA SER A 229 -15.42 3.73 10.66
C SER A 229 -15.04 4.17 9.26
N GLU A 230 -14.51 5.38 9.15
CA GLU A 230 -14.02 5.94 7.88
C GLU A 230 -12.51 5.65 7.70
N PHE A 231 -12.14 5.27 6.48
CA PHE A 231 -10.78 4.96 6.08
C PHE A 231 -10.43 5.67 4.78
N ASP A 232 -9.25 6.25 4.73
CA ASP A 232 -8.71 6.99 3.60
C ASP A 232 -7.89 6.04 2.71
N LEU A 233 -8.24 5.97 1.43
CA LEU A 233 -7.49 5.26 0.39
C LEU A 233 -6.64 6.25 -0.42
N ARG A 234 -5.47 5.78 -0.85
CA ARG A 234 -4.67 6.45 -1.89
C ARG A 234 -3.96 5.44 -2.78
N VAL A 235 -3.61 5.88 -3.98
CA VAL A 235 -2.74 5.14 -4.91
C VAL A 235 -1.48 5.94 -5.12
N THR A 236 -0.32 5.33 -4.89
CA THR A 236 0.99 5.89 -5.20
C THR A 236 1.54 5.23 -6.47
N ALA A 237 1.77 6.01 -7.52
CA ALA A 237 2.45 5.56 -8.74
C ALA A 237 3.95 5.86 -8.63
N LYS A 238 4.78 4.86 -8.91
CA LYS A 238 6.24 4.96 -8.92
C LYS A 238 6.79 4.55 -10.27
N THR A 239 7.59 5.41 -10.89
CA THR A 239 8.17 5.18 -12.21
C THR A 239 9.67 4.93 -12.14
N SER A 240 10.19 3.98 -12.92
CA SER A 240 11.60 3.57 -12.93
C SER A 240 12.49 4.30 -13.96
N PHE A 241 11.94 5.24 -14.72
CA PHE A 241 12.65 5.88 -15.84
C PHE A 241 13.80 6.81 -15.44
N SER A 242 13.74 7.44 -14.26
CA SER A 242 14.74 8.42 -13.80
C SER A 242 15.33 8.07 -12.43
N VAL A 243 16.51 8.61 -12.14
CA VAL A 243 17.11 8.63 -10.80
C VAL A 243 17.18 10.08 -10.32
N PRO A 244 16.49 10.46 -9.22
CA PRO A 244 15.59 9.64 -8.42
C PRO A 244 14.30 9.27 -9.19
N SER A 245 13.65 8.18 -8.77
CA SER A 245 12.34 7.77 -9.29
C SER A 245 11.30 8.85 -8.99
N ILE A 246 10.37 9.06 -9.92
CA ILE A 246 9.22 9.93 -9.68
C ILE A 246 8.14 9.12 -8.96
N GLU A 247 7.66 9.65 -7.84
CA GLU A 247 6.52 9.12 -7.08
C GLU A 247 5.40 10.17 -7.06
N LEU A 248 4.21 9.79 -7.53
CA LEU A 248 3.04 10.66 -7.57
C LEU A 248 1.87 9.97 -6.87
N GLN A 249 1.17 10.74 -6.03
CA GLN A 249 0.06 10.22 -5.23
C GLN A 249 -1.27 10.70 -5.79
N SER A 250 -2.29 9.85 -5.67
CA SER A 250 -3.67 10.26 -5.88
C SER A 250 -4.13 11.22 -4.78
N ALA A 251 -5.21 11.95 -5.06
CA ALA A 251 -6.03 12.50 -4.00
C ALA A 251 -6.56 11.37 -3.09
N ILE A 252 -6.87 11.70 -1.84
CA ILE A 252 -7.48 10.77 -0.89
C ILE A 252 -8.92 10.48 -1.30
N SER A 253 -9.30 9.20 -1.30
CA SER A 253 -10.69 8.74 -1.40
C SER A 253 -11.08 8.05 -0.10
N THR A 254 -12.04 8.60 0.64
CA THR A 254 -12.52 8.02 1.90
C THR A 254 -13.58 6.97 1.63
N ILE A 255 -13.54 5.84 2.34
CA ILE A 255 -14.60 4.82 2.36
C ILE A 255 -15.03 4.49 3.78
N LYS A 256 -16.20 3.89 3.93
CA LYS A 256 -16.70 3.37 5.20
C LYS A 256 -16.58 1.85 5.23
N ILE A 257 -16.07 1.33 6.33
CA ILE A 257 -15.91 -0.10 6.56
C ILE A 257 -16.43 -0.41 7.96
N THR A 258 -17.16 -1.51 8.10
CA THR A 258 -17.45 -2.13 9.40
C THR A 258 -16.63 -3.41 9.51
N PRO A 259 -15.43 -3.37 10.13
CA PRO A 259 -14.60 -4.56 10.28
C PRO A 259 -15.35 -5.61 11.11
N PHE A 260 -15.27 -6.88 10.76
CA PHE A 260 -15.81 -7.96 11.58
C PHE A 260 -14.75 -8.47 12.56
N LYS A 261 -15.22 -8.99 13.70
CA LYS A 261 -14.35 -9.67 14.68
C LYS A 261 -13.72 -10.89 14.01
N VAL A 262 -12.40 -10.99 14.08
CA VAL A 262 -11.70 -12.23 13.75
C VAL A 262 -12.02 -13.24 14.84
N GLU A 263 -12.69 -14.34 14.48
CA GLU A 263 -12.95 -15.44 15.42
C GLU A 263 -11.63 -16.05 15.88
N PHE A 264 -11.40 -15.97 17.19
CA PHE A 264 -10.24 -16.52 17.86
C PHE A 264 -10.61 -17.91 18.36
N VAL A 265 -9.90 -18.93 17.89
CA VAL A 265 -9.91 -20.25 18.51
C VAL A 265 -8.67 -20.35 19.39
N ASN A 266 -8.80 -20.96 20.56
CA ASN A 266 -7.63 -21.23 21.37
C ASN A 266 -6.73 -22.24 20.62
N LEU A 267 -5.44 -21.93 20.54
CA LEU A 267 -4.42 -22.91 20.16
C LEU A 267 -3.57 -23.21 21.39
N TYR A 268 -3.22 -24.47 21.57
CA TYR A 268 -2.40 -24.92 22.68
C TYR A 268 -1.19 -25.68 22.16
N LEU A 269 -0.05 -25.51 22.83
CA LEU A 269 1.16 -26.27 22.56
C LEU A 269 1.12 -27.62 23.29
N VAL A 270 1.52 -28.69 22.60
CA VAL A 270 1.65 -30.05 23.16
C VAL A 270 2.89 -30.72 22.58
N GLY A 271 3.74 -31.27 23.45
CA GLY A 271 4.94 -32.03 23.13
C GLY A 271 6.05 -31.85 24.15
N ASP A 272 7.11 -32.65 24.06
CA ASP A 272 8.22 -32.67 25.02
C ASP A 272 8.97 -31.33 25.13
N ALA A 273 8.91 -30.51 24.07
CA ALA A 273 9.48 -29.17 24.08
C ALA A 273 8.68 -28.15 24.91
N THR A 274 7.50 -28.53 25.44
CA THR A 274 6.50 -27.61 26.01
C THR A 274 6.07 -28.06 27.41
N ALA A 275 5.45 -27.16 28.18
CA ALA A 275 4.98 -27.45 29.54
C ALA A 275 4.00 -28.64 29.61
N ALA A 276 3.20 -28.83 28.58
CA ALA A 276 2.19 -29.88 28.54
C ALA A 276 2.75 -31.30 28.34
N GLY A 277 4.00 -31.44 27.88
CA GLY A 277 4.50 -32.72 27.36
C GLY A 277 3.59 -33.29 26.27
N TRP A 278 3.65 -34.60 25.98
CA TRP A 278 2.68 -35.27 25.10
C TRP A 278 1.33 -35.60 25.79
N ASN A 279 0.95 -34.86 26.82
CA ASN A 279 -0.34 -35.01 27.49
C ASN A 279 -1.33 -33.97 26.97
N ASN A 280 -2.18 -34.35 26.02
CA ASN A 280 -3.19 -33.46 25.46
C ASN A 280 -4.49 -33.40 26.27
N SER A 281 -4.61 -34.02 27.46
CA SER A 281 -5.88 -34.12 28.20
C SER A 281 -6.59 -32.78 28.38
N ALA A 282 -7.93 -32.79 28.35
CA ALA A 282 -8.77 -31.62 28.61
C ALA A 282 -8.51 -30.97 29.98
N THR A 283 -8.10 -31.76 30.97
CA THR A 283 -7.79 -31.31 32.33
C THR A 283 -6.34 -30.89 32.53
N ASN A 284 -5.51 -30.90 31.48
CA ASN A 284 -4.12 -30.47 31.59
C ASN A 284 -4.05 -28.95 31.81
N ALA A 285 -3.62 -28.56 33.02
CA ALA A 285 -3.46 -27.17 33.43
C ALA A 285 -2.24 -26.49 32.80
N ASP A 286 -1.24 -27.28 32.39
CA ASP A 286 0.03 -26.80 31.81
C ASP A 286 -0.08 -26.53 30.30
N MET A 287 -1.25 -26.75 29.71
CA MET A 287 -1.55 -26.33 28.35
C MET A 287 -1.99 -24.86 28.32
N TYR A 288 -1.02 -23.99 28.04
CA TYR A 288 -1.22 -22.55 27.90
C TYR A 288 -1.72 -22.19 26.49
N PRO A 289 -2.70 -21.28 26.37
CA PRO A 289 -3.14 -20.81 25.07
C PRO A 289 -2.06 -19.92 24.43
N LEU A 290 -1.90 -20.02 23.12
CA LEU A 290 -1.22 -18.99 22.34
C LEU A 290 -2.08 -17.71 22.37
N LEU A 291 -1.43 -16.56 22.39
CA LEU A 291 -2.09 -15.27 22.25
C LEU A 291 -2.61 -15.12 20.82
N GLY A 292 -3.91 -14.90 20.65
CA GLY A 292 -4.52 -14.57 19.37
C GLY A 292 -4.18 -13.18 18.88
N ASN A 293 -4.18 -13.01 17.57
CA ASN A 293 -4.07 -11.72 16.94
C ASN A 293 -5.46 -11.14 16.67
N LYS A 294 -5.75 -9.94 17.20
CA LYS A 294 -7.03 -9.25 17.00
C LYS A 294 -7.20 -8.65 15.61
N THR A 295 -6.10 -8.43 14.91
CA THR A 295 -6.09 -7.71 13.64
C THR A 295 -5.77 -8.63 12.47
N VAL A 296 -5.02 -9.70 12.67
CA VAL A 296 -4.64 -10.65 11.63
C VAL A 296 -5.38 -11.97 11.80
N SER A 297 -6.16 -12.33 10.78
CA SER A 297 -6.96 -13.55 10.76
C SER A 297 -6.12 -14.81 11.03
N ALA A 298 -6.59 -15.61 11.99
CA ALA A 298 -6.02 -16.90 12.36
C ALA A 298 -4.50 -16.87 12.68
N SER A 299 -4.02 -15.73 13.18
CA SER A 299 -2.63 -15.53 13.61
C SER A 299 -2.50 -15.58 15.12
N TYR A 300 -1.40 -16.15 15.59
CA TYR A 300 -1.13 -16.44 17.00
C TYR A 300 0.34 -16.22 17.33
N THR A 301 0.61 -15.88 18.58
CA THR A 301 1.98 -15.78 19.11
C THR A 301 2.10 -16.44 20.47
N TYR A 302 3.27 -17.00 20.75
CA TYR A 302 3.67 -17.43 22.08
C TYR A 302 5.13 -17.11 22.30
N THR A 303 5.42 -16.49 23.44
CA THR A 303 6.79 -16.24 23.88
C THR A 303 6.98 -16.93 25.20
N GLY A 304 8.02 -17.75 25.30
CA GLY A 304 8.31 -18.47 26.53
C GLY A 304 9.45 -19.45 26.36
N PHE A 305 9.73 -20.16 27.45
CA PHE A 305 10.71 -21.23 27.47
C PHE A 305 10.23 -22.44 26.65
N PHE A 306 11.16 -23.06 25.93
CA PHE A 306 11.01 -24.37 25.28
C PHE A 306 12.21 -25.24 25.63
N LYS A 307 11.99 -26.55 25.72
CA LYS A 307 13.06 -27.56 25.78
C LYS A 307 13.44 -28.03 24.38
N ALA A 308 14.65 -28.57 24.22
CA ALA A 308 15.02 -29.35 23.06
C ALA A 308 14.05 -30.53 22.89
N GLY A 309 13.48 -30.69 21.70
CA GLY A 309 12.45 -31.69 21.46
C GLY A 309 11.48 -31.31 20.36
N GLY A 310 10.34 -32.00 20.32
CA GLY A 310 9.27 -31.75 19.34
C GLY A 310 7.99 -31.27 20.00
N PHE A 311 7.20 -30.50 19.27
CA PHE A 311 5.83 -30.14 19.64
C PHE A 311 4.89 -30.04 18.44
N LYS A 312 3.59 -30.01 18.74
CA LYS A 312 2.48 -29.71 17.84
C LYS A 312 1.57 -28.66 18.49
N LEU A 313 0.64 -28.13 17.70
CA LEU A 313 -0.46 -27.30 18.18
C LEU A 313 -1.78 -28.05 18.08
N ILE A 314 -2.69 -27.84 19.02
CA ILE A 314 -4.07 -28.35 18.96
C ILE A 314 -5.09 -27.27 19.28
N LYS A 315 -6.27 -27.32 18.64
CA LYS A 315 -7.38 -26.41 18.92
C LYS A 315 -8.23 -26.81 20.13
N VAL A 316 -8.34 -28.12 20.37
CA VAL A 316 -9.26 -28.68 21.37
C VAL A 316 -8.45 -29.55 22.31
N LYS A 317 -8.35 -29.17 23.58
CA LYS A 317 -7.74 -30.03 24.59
C LYS A 317 -8.51 -31.35 24.64
N GLY A 318 -7.78 -32.46 24.61
CA GLY A 318 -8.29 -33.83 24.59
C GLY A 318 -8.45 -34.44 23.21
N SER A 319 -8.27 -33.66 22.13
CA SER A 319 -8.39 -34.16 20.74
C SER A 319 -7.16 -33.84 19.91
N TRP A 320 -6.80 -34.77 19.03
CA TRP A 320 -5.77 -34.62 18.00
C TRP A 320 -6.36 -34.32 16.61
N ASP A 321 -7.69 -34.29 16.47
CA ASP A 321 -8.35 -34.16 15.15
C ASP A 321 -8.09 -32.79 14.51
N ALA A 322 -7.91 -31.76 15.34
CA ALA A 322 -7.64 -30.39 14.92
C ALA A 322 -6.22 -29.96 15.32
N GLN A 323 -5.24 -30.74 14.87
CA GLN A 323 -3.81 -30.52 15.15
C GLN A 323 -3.07 -29.81 14.01
N TYR A 324 -1.92 -29.23 14.35
CA TYR A 324 -0.96 -28.69 13.40
C TYR A 324 0.45 -29.13 13.81
N GLY A 325 1.15 -29.78 12.89
CA GLY A 325 2.58 -30.10 13.03
C GLY A 325 3.40 -29.53 11.88
N ALA A 326 4.62 -30.03 11.71
CA ALA A 326 5.51 -29.59 10.65
C ALA A 326 4.98 -29.98 9.26
N GLY A 327 5.00 -29.02 8.34
CA GLY A 327 4.74 -29.23 6.91
C GLY A 327 5.94 -29.79 6.16
N SER A 328 5.81 -29.88 4.83
CA SER A 328 6.84 -30.45 3.95
C SER A 328 8.10 -29.60 3.83
N SER A 329 8.05 -28.34 4.27
CA SER A 329 9.17 -27.39 4.20
C SER A 329 9.31 -26.63 5.52
N ALA A 330 10.52 -26.18 5.84
CA ALA A 330 10.78 -25.42 7.06
C ALA A 330 9.88 -24.17 7.12
N GLY A 331 9.29 -23.91 8.30
CA GLY A 331 8.37 -22.79 8.50
C GLY A 331 6.96 -22.99 7.95
N THR A 332 6.62 -24.17 7.43
CA THR A 332 5.25 -24.51 7.02
C THR A 332 4.57 -25.45 8.01
N LEU A 333 3.25 -25.35 8.12
CA LEU A 333 2.41 -26.21 8.94
C LEU A 333 1.68 -27.24 8.08
N SER A 334 1.38 -28.38 8.67
CA SER A 334 0.44 -29.36 8.12
C SER A 334 -0.59 -29.72 9.19
N SER A 335 -1.85 -29.81 8.77
CA SER A 335 -2.95 -30.31 9.61
C SER A 335 -3.23 -31.80 9.41
N ASP A 336 -2.36 -32.51 8.69
CA ASP A 336 -2.47 -33.96 8.53
C ASP A 336 -2.29 -34.66 9.89
N GLY A 337 -3.10 -35.68 10.16
CA GLY A 337 -2.97 -36.54 11.35
C GLY A 337 -1.56 -37.14 11.50
N GLY A 338 -0.91 -37.43 10.37
CA GLY A 338 0.46 -37.93 10.27
C GLY A 338 1.55 -36.87 10.17
N SER A 339 1.23 -35.57 10.35
CA SER A 339 2.23 -34.50 10.27
C SER A 339 3.38 -34.74 11.26
N GLY A 340 4.60 -34.33 10.89
CA GLY A 340 5.75 -34.38 11.80
C GLY A 340 5.63 -33.38 12.96
N ASN A 341 6.60 -33.40 13.86
CA ASN A 341 6.69 -32.44 14.96
C ASN A 341 7.46 -31.20 14.52
N ILE A 342 7.07 -30.03 15.02
CA ILE A 342 7.90 -28.82 14.98
C ILE A 342 9.03 -29.04 15.99
N THR A 343 10.28 -28.89 15.55
CA THR A 343 11.45 -29.20 16.38
C THR A 343 12.06 -27.94 17.00
N VAL A 344 12.53 -28.08 18.24
CA VAL A 344 13.32 -27.11 18.98
C VAL A 344 14.71 -27.71 19.19
N ALA A 345 15.75 -27.02 18.72
CA ALA A 345 17.09 -27.58 18.70
C ALA A 345 17.77 -27.61 20.08
N ALA A 346 17.49 -26.60 20.92
CA ALA A 346 18.09 -26.45 22.23
C ALA A 346 17.12 -25.79 23.21
N ASP A 347 17.27 -26.09 24.50
CA ASP A 347 16.57 -25.41 25.57
C ASP A 347 16.82 -23.89 25.49
N GLY A 348 15.77 -23.09 25.66
CA GLY A 348 15.89 -21.65 25.61
C GLY A 348 14.55 -20.93 25.52
N TYR A 349 14.59 -19.59 25.52
CA TYR A 349 13.41 -18.78 25.26
C TYR A 349 13.25 -18.58 23.76
N TYR A 350 12.02 -18.74 23.28
CA TYR A 350 11.69 -18.54 21.89
C TYR A 350 10.42 -17.70 21.75
N LYS A 351 10.32 -17.03 20.59
CA LYS A 351 9.09 -16.46 20.09
C LYS A 351 8.58 -17.33 18.95
N LEU A 352 7.42 -17.93 19.16
CA LEU A 352 6.65 -18.66 18.15
C LEU A 352 5.61 -17.71 17.56
N ALA A 353 5.59 -17.58 16.23
CA ALA A 353 4.49 -16.96 15.50
C ALA A 353 3.86 -18.02 14.59
N VAL A 354 2.53 -18.08 14.55
CA VAL A 354 1.78 -19.08 13.80
C VAL A 354 0.66 -18.40 13.02
N ASN A 355 0.42 -18.84 11.80
CA ASN A 355 -0.79 -18.51 11.07
C ASN A 355 -1.39 -19.78 10.45
N ILE A 356 -2.55 -20.20 10.95
CA ILE A 356 -3.22 -21.43 10.51
C ILE A 356 -4.10 -21.23 9.27
N ALA A 357 -4.25 -19.99 8.79
CA ALA A 357 -4.89 -19.73 7.50
C ALA A 357 -3.87 -19.80 6.35
N THR A 358 -2.64 -19.31 6.56
CA THR A 358 -1.54 -19.44 5.60
C THR A 358 -0.71 -20.70 5.79
N MET A 359 -0.98 -21.47 6.85
CA MET A 359 -0.27 -22.70 7.20
C MET A 359 1.24 -22.48 7.34
N THR A 360 1.63 -21.43 8.08
CA THR A 360 3.04 -21.07 8.31
C THR A 360 3.33 -20.82 9.79
N TYR A 361 4.60 -20.98 10.16
CA TYR A 361 5.10 -20.61 11.48
C TYR A 361 6.55 -20.10 11.42
N THR A 362 6.94 -19.30 12.41
CA THR A 362 8.35 -19.00 12.72
C THR A 362 8.62 -19.34 14.18
N LEU A 363 9.84 -19.78 14.48
CA LEU A 363 10.31 -20.06 15.83
C LEU A 363 11.70 -19.46 15.98
N GLU A 364 11.79 -18.36 16.72
CA GLU A 364 13.00 -17.56 16.83
C GLU A 364 13.51 -17.57 18.27
N ALA A 365 14.78 -17.91 18.46
CA ALA A 365 15.42 -17.82 19.78
C ALA A 365 15.50 -16.35 20.21
N ILE A 366 15.21 -16.09 21.48
CA ILE A 366 15.28 -14.74 22.06
C ILE A 366 16.13 -14.75 23.33
N THR A 367 16.56 -13.56 23.75
CA THR A 367 17.22 -13.40 25.04
C THR A 367 16.24 -13.72 26.18
N PRO A 368 16.62 -14.57 27.15
CA PRO A 368 15.81 -14.83 28.33
C PRO A 368 15.46 -13.52 29.07
N PRO A 369 14.20 -13.35 29.51
CA PRO A 369 13.86 -12.22 30.38
C PRO A 369 14.63 -12.30 31.70
N SER A 370 15.11 -11.16 32.19
CA SER A 370 15.96 -11.09 33.40
C SER A 370 15.21 -10.70 34.67
N THR A 371 14.03 -10.09 34.53
CA THR A 371 13.24 -9.59 35.67
C THR A 371 12.25 -10.64 36.11
N THR A 372 12.37 -11.12 37.34
CA THR A 372 11.43 -12.09 37.92
C THR A 372 10.60 -11.45 39.03
N TYR A 373 9.41 -11.99 39.23
CA TYR A 373 8.50 -11.55 40.30
C TYR A 373 8.19 -12.72 41.22
N PRO A 374 8.27 -12.56 42.56
CA PRO A 374 7.88 -13.61 43.49
C PRO A 374 6.37 -13.83 43.54
N THR A 375 5.56 -12.83 43.22
CA THR A 375 4.10 -12.96 43.16
C THR A 375 3.52 -12.11 42.03
N ILE A 376 2.54 -12.68 41.33
CA ILE A 376 1.61 -11.95 40.46
C ILE A 376 0.18 -12.31 40.91
N GLY A 377 -0.71 -11.34 40.89
CA GLY A 377 -2.13 -11.54 41.13
C GLY A 377 -2.99 -10.68 40.23
N ILE A 378 -4.28 -11.03 40.16
CA ILE A 378 -5.32 -10.18 39.58
C ILE A 378 -5.91 -9.28 40.66
N ILE A 379 -6.27 -8.05 40.33
CA ILE A 379 -6.90 -7.09 41.25
C ILE A 379 -7.90 -6.21 40.50
N GLY A 380 -8.99 -5.83 41.17
CA GLY A 380 -10.03 -4.97 40.61
C GLY A 380 -11.41 -5.36 41.11
N ASP A 381 -12.41 -4.50 40.96
CA ASP A 381 -13.80 -4.71 41.37
C ASP A 381 -14.47 -5.92 40.70
N ALA A 382 -13.92 -6.43 39.59
CA ALA A 382 -14.31 -7.71 39.01
C ALA A 382 -13.79 -8.94 39.78
N THR A 383 -12.83 -8.77 40.70
CA THR A 383 -12.12 -9.85 41.40
C THR A 383 -12.62 -10.03 42.84
N PRO A 384 -12.40 -11.20 43.49
CA PRO A 384 -12.91 -11.50 44.84
C PRO A 384 -12.60 -10.46 45.93
N ASN A 385 -11.46 -9.77 45.81
CA ASN A 385 -10.96 -8.83 46.82
C ASN A 385 -11.02 -7.37 46.35
N ALA A 386 -11.77 -7.07 45.29
CA ALA A 386 -11.89 -5.74 44.71
C ALA A 386 -10.51 -5.07 44.50
N TRP A 387 -10.38 -3.79 44.90
CA TRP A 387 -9.12 -3.04 44.86
C TRP A 387 -8.31 -3.11 46.18
N ASP A 388 -8.78 -3.88 47.16
CA ASP A 388 -8.16 -3.95 48.49
C ASP A 388 -6.95 -4.91 48.50
N ALA A 389 -7.06 -6.05 47.82
CA ALA A 389 -5.99 -7.04 47.76
C ALA A 389 -5.97 -7.78 46.41
N SER A 390 -4.79 -8.30 46.03
CA SER A 390 -4.71 -9.14 44.83
C SER A 390 -5.26 -10.54 45.14
N THR A 391 -5.91 -11.15 44.16
CA THR A 391 -6.15 -12.60 44.13
C THR A 391 -4.93 -13.25 43.47
N ALA A 392 -4.21 -14.09 44.21
CA ALA A 392 -2.94 -14.66 43.75
C ALA A 392 -3.10 -15.59 42.53
N MET A 393 -2.17 -15.49 41.58
CA MET A 393 -2.02 -16.44 40.48
C MET A 393 -0.95 -17.48 40.82
N THR A 394 -1.03 -18.64 40.18
CA THR A 394 -0.03 -19.71 40.27
C THR A 394 1.06 -19.52 39.23
N GLN A 395 2.32 -19.56 39.66
CA GLN A 395 3.47 -19.55 38.76
C GLN A 395 3.66 -20.93 38.12
N SER A 396 3.93 -20.97 36.82
CA SER A 396 4.32 -22.19 36.11
C SER A 396 5.68 -22.70 36.59
N THR A 397 5.79 -24.02 36.75
CA THR A 397 7.06 -24.68 37.10
C THR A 397 7.94 -24.92 35.87
N PHE A 398 7.39 -24.77 34.67
CA PHE A 398 8.11 -24.94 33.41
C PHE A 398 8.72 -23.64 32.89
N ASP A 399 8.02 -22.52 33.10
CA ASP A 399 8.45 -21.17 32.70
C ASP A 399 8.05 -20.18 33.81
N PRO A 400 9.02 -19.60 34.56
CA PRO A 400 8.71 -18.72 35.67
C PRO A 400 8.03 -17.40 35.26
N HIS A 401 7.97 -17.08 33.96
CA HIS A 401 7.25 -15.90 33.48
C HIS A 401 5.77 -16.17 33.13
N ILE A 402 5.33 -17.42 33.20
CA ILE A 402 3.93 -17.79 32.96
C ILE A 402 3.19 -17.92 34.30
N TRP A 403 2.09 -17.21 34.41
CA TRP A 403 1.19 -17.21 35.55
C TRP A 403 -0.21 -17.60 35.11
N TYR A 404 -0.92 -18.38 35.93
CA TYR A 404 -2.28 -18.77 35.63
C TYR A 404 -3.17 -18.81 36.88
N ILE A 405 -4.47 -18.67 36.68
CA ILE A 405 -5.50 -18.98 37.68
C ILE A 405 -6.66 -19.64 36.97
N THR A 406 -7.13 -20.77 37.49
CA THR A 406 -8.20 -21.56 36.86
C THR A 406 -9.49 -21.47 37.67
N ASN A 407 -10.62 -21.58 36.97
CA ASN A 407 -11.96 -21.57 37.57
C ASN A 407 -12.24 -20.35 38.48
N VAL A 408 -11.65 -19.18 38.19
CA VAL A 408 -11.90 -17.97 38.98
C VAL A 408 -13.24 -17.37 38.59
N ASN A 409 -14.10 -17.12 39.57
CA ASN A 409 -15.37 -16.44 39.36
C ASN A 409 -15.16 -14.92 39.40
N LEU A 410 -15.49 -14.25 38.30
CA LEU A 410 -15.40 -12.80 38.16
C LEU A 410 -16.80 -12.18 38.05
N THR A 411 -16.93 -10.95 38.53
CA THR A 411 -18.12 -10.10 38.37
C THR A 411 -17.95 -9.12 37.20
N ASN A 412 -19.02 -8.40 36.84
CA ASN A 412 -18.87 -7.27 35.92
C ASN A 412 -18.03 -6.19 36.61
N GLY A 413 -17.01 -5.69 35.94
CA GLY A 413 -16.13 -4.66 36.50
C GLY A 413 -14.82 -4.54 35.75
N LYS A 414 -13.79 -4.14 36.49
CA LYS A 414 -12.42 -3.90 36.04
C LYS A 414 -11.43 -4.85 36.70
N LEU A 415 -10.33 -5.09 36.00
CA LEU A 415 -9.23 -5.95 36.44
C LEU A 415 -7.87 -5.39 35.99
N LYS A 416 -6.82 -5.64 36.76
CA LYS A 416 -5.41 -5.51 36.40
C LYS A 416 -4.60 -6.71 36.88
N PHE A 417 -3.43 -6.89 36.30
CA PHE A 417 -2.38 -7.74 36.85
C PHE A 417 -1.45 -6.90 37.71
N ARG A 418 -1.03 -7.41 38.87
CA ARG A 418 -0.20 -6.67 39.82
C ARG A 418 0.87 -7.57 40.42
N ALA A 419 2.12 -7.10 40.42
CA ALA A 419 3.22 -7.80 41.05
C ALA A 419 3.35 -7.43 42.53
N ASN A 420 3.86 -8.36 43.34
CA ASN A 420 4.31 -8.10 44.71
C ASN A 420 3.26 -7.51 45.65
N ASN A 421 1.98 -7.61 45.30
CA ASN A 421 0.88 -6.91 45.97
C ASN A 421 1.11 -5.39 46.14
N ALA A 422 1.91 -4.80 45.24
CA ALA A 422 2.30 -3.40 45.26
C ALA A 422 1.99 -2.73 43.92
N TRP A 423 1.78 -1.42 43.93
CA TRP A 423 1.41 -0.68 42.72
C TRP A 423 2.60 -0.33 41.80
N ASP A 424 3.84 -0.56 42.25
CA ASP A 424 5.06 -0.25 41.51
C ASP A 424 5.10 -0.92 40.13
N VAL A 425 4.62 -2.17 40.06
CA VAL A 425 4.55 -2.92 38.82
C VAL A 425 3.16 -3.54 38.67
N ASN A 426 2.40 -3.02 37.72
CA ASN A 426 1.07 -3.48 37.37
C ASN A 426 0.86 -3.36 35.86
N TRP A 427 0.04 -4.22 35.30
CA TRP A 427 -0.29 -4.24 33.88
C TRP A 427 -1.79 -4.12 33.67
N GLY A 428 -2.16 -3.36 32.64
CA GLY A 428 -3.54 -3.16 32.25
C GLY A 428 -3.66 -3.05 30.72
N SER A 429 -4.86 -3.26 30.20
CA SER A 429 -5.16 -3.11 28.78
C SER A 429 -6.59 -2.65 28.58
N SER A 430 -6.83 -1.97 27.45
CA SER A 430 -8.20 -1.70 26.97
C SER A 430 -8.81 -2.89 26.24
N ASP A 431 -7.99 -3.90 25.94
CA ASP A 431 -8.41 -5.16 25.38
C ASP A 431 -9.27 -5.98 26.34
N GLU A 432 -10.38 -6.51 25.86
CA GLU A 432 -11.17 -7.54 26.54
C GLU A 432 -10.68 -8.95 26.15
N ASP A 433 -10.91 -9.90 27.05
CA ASP A 433 -10.65 -11.34 26.95
C ASP A 433 -9.18 -11.74 26.73
N PHE A 434 -8.47 -11.19 25.75
CA PHE A 434 -7.05 -11.45 25.52
C PHE A 434 -6.37 -10.22 24.95
N GLY A 435 -5.05 -10.09 25.11
CA GLY A 435 -4.31 -8.95 24.59
C GLY A 435 -2.93 -8.82 25.21
N ILE A 436 -2.35 -7.62 25.11
CA ILE A 436 -1.11 -7.25 25.77
C ILE A 436 -1.41 -6.19 26.84
N GLY A 437 -1.11 -6.50 28.09
CA GLY A 437 -1.08 -5.54 29.19
C GLY A 437 0.20 -4.72 29.15
N THR A 438 0.07 -3.40 29.28
CA THR A 438 1.21 -2.49 29.39
C THR A 438 1.39 -2.04 30.83
N GLN A 439 2.64 -1.77 31.24
CA GLN A 439 2.91 -1.32 32.60
C GLN A 439 2.21 0.01 32.87
N GLY A 440 1.40 0.06 33.94
CA GLY A 440 0.56 1.23 34.25
C GLY A 440 -0.61 1.46 33.28
N GLY A 441 -0.89 0.52 32.37
CA GLY A 441 -1.98 0.62 31.39
C GLY A 441 -3.38 0.71 32.02
N PRO A 442 -4.42 0.97 31.21
CA PRO A 442 -5.80 1.13 31.69
C PRO A 442 -6.38 -0.18 32.24
N ASP A 443 -7.44 -0.10 33.05
CA ASP A 443 -8.05 -1.30 33.62
C ASP A 443 -8.86 -2.10 32.59
N ILE A 444 -8.64 -3.43 32.61
CA ILE A 444 -9.27 -4.41 31.72
C ILE A 444 -10.75 -4.55 32.07
N ASN A 445 -11.63 -4.36 31.09
CA ASN A 445 -13.06 -4.62 31.26
C ASN A 445 -13.32 -6.13 31.37
N VAL A 446 -14.14 -6.52 32.36
CA VAL A 446 -14.50 -7.92 32.60
C VAL A 446 -16.01 -8.05 32.67
N LYS A 447 -16.52 -9.11 32.03
CA LYS A 447 -17.93 -9.54 32.13
C LYS A 447 -18.02 -10.67 33.14
N ALA A 448 -19.15 -10.75 33.85
CA ALA A 448 -19.36 -11.78 34.86
C ALA A 448 -19.28 -13.19 34.27
N GLY A 449 -18.64 -14.09 35.00
CA GLY A 449 -18.51 -15.50 34.64
C GLY A 449 -17.32 -16.18 35.30
N THR A 450 -17.15 -17.47 35.00
CA THR A 450 -16.01 -18.26 35.44
C THR A 450 -14.95 -18.29 34.35
N TYR A 451 -13.70 -18.02 34.70
CA TYR A 451 -12.60 -17.90 33.75
C TYR A 451 -11.39 -18.77 34.15
N ASN A 452 -10.66 -19.21 33.13
CA ASN A 452 -9.24 -19.52 33.25
C ASN A 452 -8.45 -18.31 32.71
N ILE A 453 -7.56 -17.76 33.51
CA ILE A 453 -6.73 -16.60 33.15
C ILE A 453 -5.27 -17.03 33.07
N TYR A 454 -4.60 -16.61 32.02
CA TYR A 454 -3.18 -16.81 31.77
C TYR A 454 -2.52 -15.45 31.56
N PHE A 455 -1.31 -15.26 32.08
CA PHE A 455 -0.54 -14.03 31.97
C PHE A 455 0.95 -14.33 31.83
N ASN A 456 1.62 -13.62 30.94
CA ASN A 456 3.07 -13.65 30.77
C ASN A 456 3.66 -12.31 31.21
N ASP A 457 4.36 -12.25 32.34
CA ASP A 457 4.85 -10.97 32.90
C ASP A 457 5.97 -10.34 32.07
N ALA A 458 6.72 -11.14 31.31
CA ALA A 458 7.80 -10.65 30.46
C ALA A 458 7.30 -9.92 29.21
N THR A 459 6.13 -10.31 28.69
CA THR A 459 5.54 -9.73 27.47
C THR A 459 4.29 -8.91 27.70
N GLY A 460 3.65 -9.07 28.86
CA GLY A 460 2.32 -8.54 29.15
C GLY A 460 1.18 -9.34 28.49
N ALA A 461 1.46 -10.40 27.74
CA ALA A 461 0.44 -11.18 27.07
C ALA A 461 -0.52 -11.83 28.07
N PHE A 462 -1.83 -11.68 27.86
CA PHE A 462 -2.85 -12.30 28.69
C PHE A 462 -3.96 -12.95 27.86
N SER A 463 -4.63 -13.93 28.46
CA SER A 463 -5.82 -14.58 27.93
C SER A 463 -6.75 -15.01 29.06
N MET A 464 -8.02 -14.64 28.96
CA MET A 464 -9.13 -14.91 29.86
C MET A 464 -10.13 -15.76 29.10
N ILE A 465 -10.06 -17.07 29.29
CA ILE A 465 -10.93 -18.04 28.63
C ILE A 465 -12.12 -18.29 29.54
N LYS A 466 -13.29 -17.84 29.12
CA LYS A 466 -14.55 -18.13 29.81
C LYS A 466 -14.89 -19.62 29.69
N LEU A 467 -15.32 -20.23 30.80
CA LEU A 467 -15.71 -21.64 30.89
C LEU A 467 -17.18 -21.90 30.55
#